data_AF-A0A6N7R5I2-F1
#
_entry.id   AF-A0A6N7R5I2-F1
#
_cell.length_a   1.000
_cell.length_b   1.000
_cell.length_c   1.000
_cell.angle_alpha   90.00
_cell.angle_beta   90.00
_cell.angle_gamma   90.00
#
_symmetry.space_group_name_H-M   'P 1'
#
loop_
_entity.id
_entity.type
_entity.pdbx_description
1 polymer ?
#
loop_
_entity_poly.entity_id
_entity_poly.type
_entity_poly.pdbx_seq_one_letter_code
_entity_poly.pdbx_strand_id
1 'polypeptide(L)'
;MKHFFKKLLQLKDITYSWLIVISILIFTTTIYIDLAYHPSGSPKVALAIYAIALLIAFIWSVFNYIGHMRLNTMYKRNNNIQVFVDNLLLSNDEKLELRTYLEDYSQDLIEQGKTKEDAVITAINEFKVNEFSSLSKNTQIFNMHAHYYLGGYALIGIMASIILLVISNVLTDPPLICIVLEVTFMLYGIGFFGLFFVYKLMDVFIHKKLTI
;
A
#
# COMPACT_ATOMS: atom_id res chain seq x y z
N MET A 1 19.44 -10.61 -2.20
CA MET A 1 18.35 -11.46 -1.63
C MET A 1 17.80 -10.95 -0.31
N LYS A 2 18.58 -10.75 0.76
CA LYS A 2 18.07 -10.28 2.09
C LYS A 2 17.22 -9.00 2.04
N HIS A 3 17.62 -7.99 1.25
CA HIS A 3 16.85 -6.74 1.09
C HIS A 3 15.50 -6.92 0.39
N PHE A 4 15.37 -7.91 -0.49
CA PHE A 4 14.13 -8.18 -1.23
C PHE A 4 13.09 -8.85 -0.32
N PHE A 5 13.50 -9.88 0.44
CA PHE A 5 12.65 -10.51 1.46
C PHE A 5 12.20 -9.53 2.54
N LYS A 6 13.08 -8.61 2.97
CA LYS A 6 12.72 -7.57 3.92
C LYS A 6 11.65 -6.61 3.37
N LYS A 7 11.65 -6.33 2.06
CA LYS A 7 10.60 -5.51 1.42
C LYS A 7 9.28 -6.28 1.23
N LEU A 8 9.34 -7.59 0.97
CA LEU A 8 8.14 -8.44 0.82
C LEU A 8 7.37 -8.64 2.14
N LEU A 9 8.05 -8.58 3.29
CA LEU A 9 7.48 -8.93 4.61
C LEU A 9 7.27 -7.71 5.51
N GLN A 10 7.27 -6.49 4.97
CA GLN A 10 7.10 -5.28 5.77
C GLN A 10 5.63 -5.08 6.16
N LEU A 11 5.29 -5.42 7.41
CA LEU A 11 3.98 -5.16 8.02
C LEU A 11 3.64 -3.66 8.11
N LYS A 12 4.65 -2.78 8.13
CA LYS A 12 4.46 -1.32 8.13
C LYS A 12 3.81 -0.80 6.85
N ASP A 13 3.85 -1.59 5.78
CA ASP A 13 3.27 -1.25 4.49
C ASP A 13 1.81 -1.70 4.38
N ILE A 14 1.20 -2.27 5.42
CA ILE A 14 -0.25 -2.48 5.45
C ILE A 14 -0.89 -1.30 6.17
N THR A 15 -1.79 -0.59 5.50
CA THR A 15 -2.64 0.42 6.14
C THR A 15 -3.96 -0.21 6.57
N TYR A 16 -4.51 0.27 7.70
CA TYR A 16 -5.78 -0.21 8.27
C TYR A 16 -5.83 -1.73 8.54
N SER A 17 -4.71 -2.34 8.97
CA SER A 17 -4.56 -3.80 9.17
C SER A 17 -5.63 -4.45 10.06
N TRP A 18 -6.25 -3.67 10.95
CA TRP A 18 -7.31 -4.18 11.83
C TRP A 18 -8.55 -4.66 11.04
N LEU A 19 -8.90 -4.03 9.90
CA LEU A 19 -10.05 -4.44 9.09
C LEU A 19 -9.84 -5.82 8.47
N ILE A 20 -8.64 -6.08 7.93
CA ILE A 20 -8.33 -7.38 7.33
C ILE A 20 -8.25 -8.47 8.40
N VAL A 21 -7.75 -8.16 9.60
CA VAL A 21 -7.77 -9.09 10.74
C VAL A 21 -9.19 -9.44 11.15
N ILE A 22 -10.09 -8.45 11.27
CA ILE A 22 -11.51 -8.70 11.58
C ILE A 22 -12.15 -9.58 10.51
N SER A 23 -11.91 -9.27 9.23
CA SER A 23 -12.41 -10.07 8.12
C SER A 23 -11.96 -11.54 8.23
N ILE A 24 -10.65 -11.78 8.42
CA ILE A 24 -10.09 -13.12 8.56
C ILE A 24 -10.69 -13.84 9.76
N LEU A 25 -10.82 -13.18 10.91
CA LEU A 25 -11.40 -13.77 12.11
C LEU A 25 -12.85 -14.19 11.90
N ILE A 26 -13.69 -13.31 11.32
CA ILE A 26 -15.09 -13.63 11.02
C ILE A 26 -15.15 -14.82 10.06
N PHE A 27 -14.34 -14.82 9.00
CA PHE A 27 -14.32 -15.90 8.02
C PHE A 27 -13.92 -17.23 8.66
N THR A 28 -12.83 -17.23 9.42
CA THR A 28 -12.27 -18.42 10.09
C THR A 28 -13.27 -19.01 11.09
N THR A 29 -13.88 -18.19 11.93
CA THR A 29 -14.85 -18.64 12.93
C THR A 29 -16.12 -19.16 12.27
N THR A 30 -16.55 -18.54 11.18
CA THR A 30 -17.72 -19.00 10.42
C THR A 30 -17.47 -20.37 9.82
N ILE A 31 -16.31 -20.61 9.16
CA ILE A 31 -15.96 -21.94 8.65
C ILE A 31 -15.89 -22.96 9.78
N TYR A 32 -15.27 -22.61 10.90
CA TYR A 32 -15.18 -23.51 12.04
C TYR A 32 -16.56 -23.93 12.54
N ILE A 33 -17.47 -22.97 12.75
CA ILE A 33 -18.83 -23.23 13.25
C ILE A 33 -19.63 -24.03 12.21
N ASP A 34 -19.50 -23.70 10.94
CA ASP A 34 -20.20 -24.36 9.83
C ASP A 34 -19.82 -25.85 9.76
N LEU A 35 -18.52 -26.15 9.77
CA LEU A 35 -18.03 -27.52 9.73
C LEU A 35 -18.25 -28.28 11.05
N ALA A 36 -18.18 -27.62 12.20
CA ALA A 36 -18.33 -28.28 13.50
C ALA A 36 -19.79 -28.65 13.82
N TYR A 37 -20.76 -27.82 13.42
CA TYR A 37 -22.16 -27.96 13.85
C TYR A 37 -23.13 -28.29 12.70
N HIS A 38 -22.83 -27.95 11.45
CA HIS A 38 -23.75 -28.16 10.31
C HIS A 38 -23.04 -28.67 9.03
N PRO A 39 -22.35 -29.82 9.08
CA PRO A 39 -21.52 -30.31 7.98
C PRO A 39 -22.26 -30.65 6.67
N SER A 40 -23.60 -30.61 6.61
CA SER A 40 -24.38 -31.14 5.48
C SER A 40 -25.63 -30.36 5.06
N GLY A 41 -25.87 -29.14 5.53
CA GLY A 41 -27.07 -28.38 5.16
C GLY A 41 -26.74 -26.96 4.76
N SER A 42 -27.03 -26.56 3.51
CA SER A 42 -26.67 -25.24 2.97
C SER A 42 -27.18 -24.11 3.88
N PRO A 43 -26.35 -23.54 4.77
CA PRO A 43 -26.82 -22.57 5.71
C PRO A 43 -26.72 -21.24 4.97
N LYS A 44 -27.84 -20.77 4.42
CA LYS A 44 -27.95 -19.43 3.83
C LYS A 44 -27.34 -18.36 4.75
N VAL A 45 -27.42 -18.59 6.07
CA VAL A 45 -26.78 -17.80 7.12
C VAL A 45 -25.26 -17.82 7.03
N ALA A 46 -24.61 -18.99 6.94
CA ALA A 46 -23.15 -19.08 6.82
C ALA A 46 -22.67 -18.40 5.53
N LEU A 47 -23.38 -18.60 4.41
CA LEU A 47 -23.07 -17.94 3.15
C LEU A 47 -23.18 -16.40 3.26
N ALA A 48 -24.19 -15.89 3.96
CA ALA A 48 -24.32 -14.46 4.22
C ALA A 48 -23.16 -13.93 5.07
N ILE A 49 -22.71 -14.68 6.10
CA ILE A 49 -21.59 -14.26 6.94
C ILE A 49 -20.25 -14.33 6.17
N TYR A 50 -20.04 -15.33 5.32
CA TYR A 50 -18.89 -15.37 4.41
C TYR A 50 -18.87 -14.14 3.49
N ALA A 51 -20.02 -13.77 2.92
CA ALA A 51 -20.14 -12.58 2.09
C ALA A 51 -19.80 -11.29 2.86
N ILE A 52 -20.25 -11.17 4.12
CA ILE A 52 -19.89 -10.03 4.99
C ILE A 52 -18.38 -10.00 5.25
N ALA A 53 -17.75 -11.13 5.55
CA ALA A 53 -16.31 -11.20 5.78
C ALA A 53 -15.53 -10.74 4.53
N LEU A 54 -15.92 -11.21 3.35
CA LEU A 54 -15.31 -10.81 2.08
C LEU A 54 -15.57 -9.33 1.74
N LEU A 55 -16.75 -8.80 2.07
CA LEU A 55 -17.06 -7.38 1.89
C LEU A 55 -16.18 -6.50 2.79
N ILE A 56 -15.92 -6.91 4.03
CA ILE A 56 -14.97 -6.21 4.92
C ILE A 56 -13.55 -6.26 4.32
N ALA A 57 -13.12 -7.40 3.78
CA ALA A 57 -11.82 -7.52 3.10
C ALA A 57 -11.74 -6.59 1.89
N PHE A 58 -12.82 -6.50 1.11
CA PHE A 58 -12.91 -5.61 -0.04
C PHE A 58 -12.81 -4.13 0.39
N ILE A 59 -13.56 -3.71 1.42
CA ILE A 59 -13.48 -2.34 1.97
C ILE A 59 -12.05 -2.04 2.44
N TRP A 60 -11.44 -2.98 3.17
CA TRP A 60 -10.04 -2.86 3.56
C TRP A 60 -9.14 -2.65 2.33
N SER A 61 -9.32 -3.44 1.26
CA SER A 61 -8.49 -3.31 0.07
C SER A 61 -8.61 -1.94 -0.60
N VAL A 62 -9.78 -1.32 -0.58
CA VAL A 62 -9.98 0.04 -1.14
C VAL A 62 -9.26 1.08 -0.28
N PHE A 63 -9.50 1.06 1.04
CA PHE A 63 -8.83 2.01 1.94
C PHE A 63 -7.32 1.81 1.98
N ASN A 64 -6.88 0.56 1.89
CA ASN A 64 -5.47 0.24 1.89
C ASN A 64 -4.78 0.78 0.64
N TYR A 65 -5.40 0.68 -0.53
CA TYR A 65 -4.89 1.32 -1.75
C TYR A 65 -4.84 2.85 -1.63
N ILE A 66 -5.93 3.47 -1.17
CA ILE A 66 -6.01 4.93 -0.99
C ILE A 66 -4.94 5.41 -0.01
N GLY A 67 -4.70 4.68 1.09
CA GLY A 67 -3.68 5.00 2.08
C GLY A 67 -2.25 5.02 1.52
N HIS A 68 -2.00 4.32 0.41
CA HIS A 68 -0.71 4.33 -0.29
C HIS A 68 -0.59 5.37 -1.39
N MET A 69 -1.69 5.95 -1.87
CA MET A 69 -1.64 7.04 -2.83
C MET A 69 -1.08 8.30 -2.14
N ARG A 70 0.18 8.64 -2.44
CA ARG A 70 0.81 9.88 -1.96
C ARG A 70 0.90 10.89 -3.09
N LEU A 71 0.34 12.08 -2.87
CA LEU A 71 0.52 13.22 -3.77
C LEU A 71 2.01 13.58 -3.85
N ASN A 72 2.55 13.71 -5.05
CA ASN A 72 3.93 14.13 -5.26
C ASN A 72 4.15 15.52 -4.64
N THR A 73 5.29 15.67 -3.98
CA THR A 73 5.67 16.83 -3.16
C THR A 73 5.89 18.08 -3.99
N MET A 74 6.14 17.92 -5.30
CA MET A 74 6.13 18.99 -6.30
C MET A 74 4.74 19.66 -6.42
N TYR A 75 3.65 18.93 -6.17
CA TYR A 75 2.27 19.45 -6.23
C TYR A 75 1.74 19.93 -4.88
N LYS A 76 2.47 19.72 -3.79
CA LYS A 76 2.10 20.27 -2.47
C LYS A 76 2.54 21.72 -2.34
N ARG A 77 1.70 22.56 -1.74
CA ARG A 77 2.11 23.91 -1.30
C ARG A 77 3.08 23.74 -0.12
N ASN A 78 4.34 24.14 -0.31
CA ASN A 78 5.36 24.05 0.72
C ASN A 78 5.79 25.48 1.07
N ASN A 79 5.75 25.80 2.37
CA ASN A 79 6.14 27.11 2.88
C ASN A 79 7.52 27.05 3.56
N ASN A 80 8.22 25.92 3.42
CA ASN A 80 9.50 25.68 4.07
C ASN A 80 10.41 24.86 3.14
N ILE A 81 11.61 25.41 2.88
CA ILE A 81 12.62 24.83 1.99
C ILE A 81 13.08 23.47 2.50
N GLN A 82 13.38 23.36 3.81
CA GLN A 82 13.79 22.13 4.47
C GLN A 82 12.79 21.00 4.18
N VAL A 83 11.51 21.26 4.47
CA VAL A 83 10.43 20.29 4.30
C VAL A 83 10.22 19.96 2.82
N PHE A 84 10.35 20.92 1.93
CA PHE A 84 10.25 20.68 0.49
C PHE A 84 11.35 19.73 0.01
N VAL A 85 12.61 20.04 0.31
CA VAL A 85 13.78 19.30 -0.15
C VAL A 85 13.88 17.91 0.48
N ASP A 86 13.59 17.78 1.77
CA ASP A 86 13.61 16.49 2.47
C ASP A 86 12.63 15.49 1.85
N ASN A 87 11.53 16.01 1.30
CA ASN A 87 10.49 15.24 0.64
C ASN A 87 10.77 14.93 -0.84
N LEU A 88 11.87 15.40 -1.43
CA LEU A 88 12.31 15.02 -2.77
C LEU A 88 13.06 13.69 -2.76
N LEU A 89 12.96 12.94 -3.85
CA LEU A 89 13.66 11.67 -4.07
C LEU A 89 15.06 11.90 -4.64
N LEU A 90 15.89 12.60 -3.87
CA LEU A 90 17.28 12.93 -4.19
C LEU A 90 18.24 12.26 -3.19
N SER A 91 19.50 12.07 -3.58
CA SER A 91 20.56 11.67 -2.66
C SER A 91 20.79 12.74 -1.58
N ASN A 92 21.44 12.38 -0.47
CA ASN A 92 21.65 13.34 0.63
C ASN A 92 22.50 14.53 0.20
N ASP A 93 23.46 14.30 -0.71
CA ASP A 93 24.35 15.35 -1.22
C ASP A 93 23.57 16.30 -2.15
N GLU A 94 22.79 15.77 -3.09
CA GLU A 94 21.89 16.56 -3.95
C GLU A 94 20.85 17.35 -3.15
N LYS A 95 20.34 16.79 -2.04
CA LYS A 95 19.44 17.50 -1.12
C LYS A 95 20.15 18.68 -0.46
N LEU A 96 21.40 18.50 -0.03
CA LEU A 96 22.14 19.57 0.61
C LEU A 96 22.38 20.72 -0.37
N GLU A 97 22.83 20.39 -1.59
CA GLU A 97 23.06 21.38 -2.66
C GLU A 97 21.78 22.14 -3.01
N LEU A 98 20.68 21.44 -3.22
CA LEU A 98 19.40 22.06 -3.55
C LEU A 98 18.87 22.94 -2.42
N ARG A 99 19.07 22.52 -1.16
CA ARG A 99 18.69 23.34 -0.01
C ARG A 99 19.47 24.64 0.01
N THR A 100 20.78 24.58 -0.12
CA THR A 100 21.64 25.76 -0.14
C THR A 100 21.25 26.69 -1.28
N TYR A 101 21.05 26.16 -2.49
CA TYR A 101 20.58 26.95 -3.62
C TYR A 101 19.25 27.69 -3.35
N LEU A 102 18.26 27.00 -2.79
CA LEU A 102 16.96 27.60 -2.49
C LEU A 102 17.03 28.61 -1.33
N GLU A 103 17.88 28.37 -0.34
CA GLU A 103 18.12 29.28 0.78
C GLU A 103 18.80 30.56 0.30
N ASP A 104 19.84 30.45 -0.53
CA ASP A 104 20.54 31.59 -1.13
C ASP A 104 19.60 32.41 -2.01
N TYR A 105 18.85 31.76 -2.90
CA TYR A 105 17.87 32.45 -3.75
C TYR A 105 16.74 33.10 -2.96
N SER A 106 16.28 32.47 -1.88
CA SER A 106 15.31 33.08 -0.97
C SER A 106 15.90 34.29 -0.24
N GLN A 107 17.19 34.25 0.12
CA GLN A 107 17.86 35.36 0.79
C GLN A 107 17.97 36.57 -0.15
N ASP A 108 18.34 36.35 -1.41
CA ASP A 108 18.35 37.40 -2.44
C ASP A 108 16.99 38.09 -2.60
N LEU A 109 15.90 37.31 -2.57
CA LEU A 109 14.54 37.85 -2.65
C LEU A 109 14.15 38.67 -1.42
N ILE A 110 14.65 38.31 -0.23
CA ILE A 110 14.46 39.09 1.00
C ILE A 110 15.21 40.41 0.89
N GLU A 111 16.43 40.39 0.37
CA GLU A 111 17.25 41.60 0.12
C GLU A 111 16.60 42.52 -0.92
N GLN A 112 15.86 41.96 -1.87
CA GLN A 112 15.02 42.70 -2.83
C GLN A 112 13.71 43.23 -2.24
N GLY A 113 13.47 43.04 -0.93
CA GLY A 113 12.34 43.61 -0.20
C GLY A 113 11.12 42.71 -0.09
N LYS A 114 11.20 41.42 -0.47
CA LYS A 114 10.12 40.47 -0.18
C LYS A 114 10.09 40.08 1.29
N THR A 115 8.90 39.72 1.77
CA THR A 115 8.78 39.07 3.08
C THR A 115 9.46 37.70 3.03
N LYS A 116 9.97 37.25 4.18
CA LYS A 116 10.62 35.92 4.29
C LYS A 116 9.72 34.79 3.79
N GLU A 117 8.42 34.87 4.07
CA GLU A 117 7.46 33.84 3.65
C GLU A 117 7.23 33.88 2.12
N ASP A 118 7.05 35.06 1.54
CA ASP A 118 6.88 35.21 0.09
C ASP A 118 8.14 34.84 -0.68
N ALA A 119 9.32 35.16 -0.14
CA ALA A 119 10.61 34.79 -0.73
C ALA A 119 10.78 33.27 -0.82
N VAL A 120 10.50 32.56 0.28
CA VAL A 120 10.55 31.08 0.32
C VAL A 120 9.55 30.46 -0.66
N ILE A 121 8.30 30.96 -0.67
CA ILE A 121 7.28 30.45 -1.59
C ILE A 121 7.67 30.70 -3.05
N THR A 122 8.20 31.90 -3.35
CA THR A 122 8.67 32.26 -4.69
C THR A 122 9.82 31.36 -5.11
N ALA A 123 10.82 31.16 -4.26
CA ALA A 123 11.98 30.31 -4.53
C ALA A 123 11.59 28.88 -4.88
N ILE A 124 10.71 28.28 -4.07
CA ILE A 124 10.21 26.91 -4.30
C ILE A 124 9.40 26.84 -5.60
N ASN A 125 8.56 27.83 -5.89
CA ASN A 125 7.74 27.83 -7.10
C ASN A 125 8.57 28.02 -8.37
N GLU A 126 9.57 28.89 -8.35
CA GLU A 126 10.48 29.11 -9.47
C GLU A 126 11.26 27.82 -9.79
N PHE A 127 11.80 27.18 -8.76
CA PHE A 127 12.45 25.87 -8.90
C PHE A 127 11.48 24.83 -9.48
N LYS A 128 10.25 24.73 -8.96
CA LYS A 128 9.24 23.81 -9.50
C LYS A 128 8.96 24.07 -10.97
N VAL A 129 8.79 25.33 -11.39
CA VAL A 129 8.52 25.69 -12.80
C VAL A 129 9.70 25.31 -13.69
N ASN A 130 10.93 25.59 -13.26
CA ASN A 130 12.15 25.24 -14.01
C ASN A 130 12.35 23.71 -14.08
N GLU A 131 12.05 23.00 -13.01
CA GLU A 131 12.14 21.54 -12.95
C GLU A 131 11.01 20.88 -13.77
N PHE A 132 9.78 21.41 -13.73
CA PHE A 132 8.66 20.91 -14.54
C PHE A 132 8.87 21.16 -16.03
N SER A 133 9.46 22.29 -16.40
CA SER A 133 9.76 22.62 -17.80
C SER A 133 10.92 21.79 -18.36
N SER A 134 11.91 21.44 -17.54
CA SER A 134 13.02 20.56 -17.93
C SER A 134 12.65 19.07 -17.90
N LEU A 135 11.79 18.64 -16.96
CA LEU A 135 11.35 17.24 -16.78
C LEU A 135 9.97 16.94 -17.40
N SER A 136 9.47 17.77 -18.32
CA SER A 136 8.07 17.79 -18.82
C SER A 136 7.51 16.47 -19.42
N LYS A 137 8.28 15.38 -19.39
CA LYS A 137 7.83 14.03 -19.79
C LYS A 137 7.70 13.02 -18.64
N ASN A 138 8.09 13.31 -17.39
CA ASN A 138 8.14 12.24 -16.37
C ASN A 138 7.93 12.60 -14.88
N THR A 139 7.42 13.79 -14.54
CA THR A 139 7.05 14.09 -13.14
C THR A 139 5.67 13.54 -12.82
N GLN A 140 5.59 12.32 -12.29
CA GLN A 140 4.34 11.67 -11.90
C GLN A 140 3.61 12.46 -10.80
N ILE A 141 2.32 12.74 -10.95
CA ILE A 141 1.49 13.48 -9.96
C ILE A 141 1.37 12.72 -8.63
N PHE A 142 1.43 11.40 -8.68
CA PHE A 142 1.38 10.53 -7.52
C PHE A 142 2.63 9.66 -7.45
N ASN A 143 3.24 9.56 -6.28
CA ASN A 143 4.25 8.54 -6.02
C ASN A 143 3.52 7.24 -5.67
N MET A 144 3.42 6.34 -6.64
CA MET A 144 2.80 5.01 -6.45
C MET A 144 3.80 4.10 -5.75
N HIS A 145 3.46 3.70 -4.52
CA HIS A 145 4.32 2.82 -3.73
C HIS A 145 4.24 1.41 -4.29
N ALA A 146 5.38 0.75 -4.49
CA ALA A 146 5.36 -0.62 -4.98
C ALA A 146 4.71 -1.56 -3.95
N HIS A 147 3.62 -2.24 -4.34
CA HIS A 147 2.79 -3.07 -3.47
C HIS A 147 3.33 -4.50 -3.26
N TYR A 148 4.65 -4.67 -3.24
CA TYR A 148 5.29 -5.98 -3.13
C TYR A 148 4.89 -6.77 -1.88
N TYR A 149 4.49 -6.09 -0.81
CA TYR A 149 4.02 -6.76 0.41
C TYR A 149 2.80 -7.66 0.17
N LEU A 150 1.88 -7.29 -0.73
CA LEU A 150 0.72 -8.13 -1.07
C LEU A 150 1.17 -9.46 -1.68
N GLY A 151 2.17 -9.42 -2.57
CA GLY A 151 2.78 -10.62 -3.12
C GLY A 151 3.49 -11.46 -2.05
N GLY A 152 4.12 -10.81 -1.06
CA GLY A 152 4.71 -11.48 0.10
C GLY A 152 3.69 -12.23 0.95
N TYR A 153 2.59 -11.58 1.33
CA TYR A 153 1.52 -12.22 2.10
C TYR A 153 0.76 -13.28 1.32
N ALA A 154 0.58 -13.08 0.01
CA ALA A 154 0.04 -14.11 -0.87
C ALA A 154 0.89 -15.37 -0.84
N LEU A 155 2.21 -15.23 -0.98
CA LEU A 155 3.15 -16.35 -0.94
C LEU A 155 3.12 -17.05 0.42
N ILE A 156 3.13 -16.30 1.52
CA ILE A 156 3.02 -16.88 2.87
C ILE A 156 1.71 -17.66 3.03
N GLY A 157 0.58 -17.07 2.63
CA GLY A 157 -0.74 -17.70 2.75
C GLY A 157 -0.82 -19.00 1.95
N ILE A 158 -0.38 -18.97 0.70
CA ILE A 158 -0.37 -20.16 -0.17
C ILE A 158 0.57 -21.23 0.38
N MET A 159 1.78 -20.86 0.82
CA MET A 159 2.71 -21.82 1.43
C MET A 159 2.14 -22.43 2.72
N ALA A 160 1.54 -21.62 3.59
CA ALA A 160 0.91 -22.10 4.82
C ALA A 160 -0.25 -23.06 4.52
N SER A 161 -1.07 -22.75 3.50
CA SER A 161 -2.12 -23.64 3.03
C SER A 161 -1.58 -24.96 2.50
N ILE A 162 -0.54 -24.95 1.65
CA ILE A 162 0.09 -26.19 1.14
C ILE A 162 0.64 -27.04 2.30
N ILE A 163 1.30 -26.42 3.27
CA ILE A 163 1.83 -27.14 4.45
C ILE A 163 0.68 -27.78 5.24
N LEU A 164 -0.40 -27.03 5.48
CA LEU A 164 -1.58 -27.55 6.18
C LEU A 164 -2.26 -28.67 5.39
N LEU A 165 -2.38 -28.55 4.07
CA LEU A 165 -2.90 -29.60 3.20
C LEU A 165 -2.07 -30.89 3.33
N VAL A 166 -0.74 -30.79 3.30
CA VAL A 166 0.14 -31.95 3.48
C VAL A 166 -0.06 -32.57 4.86
N ILE A 167 -0.10 -31.76 5.92
CA ILE A 167 -0.35 -32.23 7.29
C ILE A 167 -1.72 -32.93 7.37
N SER A 168 -2.76 -32.34 6.80
CA SER A 168 -4.12 -32.87 6.79
C SER A 168 -4.22 -34.21 6.07
N ASN A 169 -3.42 -34.45 5.03
CA ASN A 169 -3.41 -35.70 4.28
C ASN A 169 -2.51 -36.79 4.89
N VAL A 170 -1.51 -36.43 5.69
CA VAL A 170 -0.64 -37.40 6.39
C VAL A 170 -1.30 -37.91 7.67
N LEU A 171 -2.10 -37.07 8.33
CA LEU A 171 -2.87 -37.46 9.51
C LEU A 171 -4.12 -38.25 9.08
N THR A 172 -4.33 -39.43 9.65
CA THR A 172 -5.51 -40.26 9.36
C THR A 172 -6.81 -39.58 9.81
N ASP A 173 -6.77 -38.82 10.91
CA ASP A 173 -7.85 -37.99 11.43
C ASP A 173 -7.32 -36.57 11.71
N PRO A 174 -7.28 -35.68 10.71
CA PRO A 174 -6.76 -34.34 10.90
C PRO A 174 -7.68 -33.51 11.80
N PRO A 175 -7.13 -32.72 12.74
CA PRO A 175 -7.92 -31.80 13.55
C PRO A 175 -8.71 -30.83 12.66
N LEU A 176 -9.99 -30.59 12.99
CA LEU A 176 -10.85 -29.68 12.22
C LEU A 176 -10.20 -28.31 11.97
N ILE A 177 -9.47 -27.80 12.97
CA ILE A 177 -8.77 -26.52 12.87
C ILE A 177 -7.72 -26.48 11.75
N CYS A 178 -7.09 -27.61 11.41
CA CYS A 178 -6.14 -27.68 10.30
C CYS A 178 -6.84 -27.40 8.97
N ILE A 179 -8.01 -28.01 8.74
CA ILE A 179 -8.83 -27.81 7.54
C ILE A 179 -9.33 -26.35 7.47
N VAL A 180 -9.82 -25.82 8.58
CA VAL A 180 -10.31 -24.43 8.66
C VAL A 180 -9.22 -23.43 8.30
N LEU A 181 -8.03 -23.59 8.88
CA LEU A 181 -6.89 -22.72 8.62
C LEU A 181 -6.37 -22.89 7.19
N GLU A 182 -6.35 -24.11 6.67
CA GLU A 182 -5.93 -24.41 5.29
C GLU A 182 -6.76 -23.61 4.28
N VAL A 183 -8.10 -23.70 4.38
CA VAL A 183 -9.03 -22.99 3.49
C VAL A 183 -8.92 -21.48 3.67
N THR A 184 -8.80 -21.01 4.91
CA THR A 184 -8.64 -19.58 5.22
C THR A 184 -7.37 -19.02 4.58
N PHE A 185 -6.22 -19.66 4.81
CA PHE A 185 -4.95 -19.20 4.25
C PHE A 185 -4.92 -19.27 2.72
N MET A 186 -5.53 -20.30 2.13
CA MET A 186 -5.65 -20.41 0.67
C MET A 186 -6.44 -19.23 0.10
N LEU A 187 -7.64 -18.98 0.63
CA LEU A 187 -8.55 -17.98 0.10
C LEU A 187 -7.97 -16.56 0.23
N TYR A 188 -7.46 -16.20 1.41
CA TYR A 188 -6.83 -14.89 1.61
C TYR A 188 -5.51 -14.77 0.85
N GLY A 189 -4.75 -15.86 0.71
CA GLY A 189 -3.53 -15.89 -0.12
C GLY A 189 -3.83 -15.56 -1.58
N ILE A 190 -4.85 -16.21 -2.17
CA ILE A 190 -5.35 -15.90 -3.52
C ILE A 190 -5.88 -14.46 -3.58
N GLY A 191 -6.61 -14.00 -2.56
CA GLY A 191 -7.11 -12.64 -2.48
C GLY A 191 -5.99 -11.59 -2.52
N PHE A 192 -4.95 -11.75 -1.72
CA PHE A 192 -3.78 -10.86 -1.74
C PHE A 192 -3.03 -10.91 -3.07
N PHE A 193 -2.92 -12.09 -3.69
CA PHE A 193 -2.34 -12.24 -5.02
C PHE A 193 -3.15 -11.47 -6.07
N GLY A 194 -4.47 -11.62 -6.06
CA GLY A 194 -5.37 -10.87 -6.94
C GLY A 194 -5.23 -9.36 -6.74
N LEU A 195 -5.22 -8.91 -5.48
CA LEU A 195 -5.06 -7.48 -5.14
C LEU A 195 -3.73 -6.91 -5.64
N PHE A 196 -2.65 -7.68 -5.64
CA PHE A 196 -1.37 -7.24 -6.21
C PHE A 196 -1.52 -6.82 -7.68
N PHE A 197 -2.27 -7.57 -8.48
CA PHE A 197 -2.54 -7.20 -9.88
C PHE A 197 -3.56 -6.08 -9.99
N VAL A 198 -4.62 -6.10 -9.19
CA VAL A 198 -5.64 -5.04 -9.20
C VAL A 198 -5.02 -3.68 -8.89
N TYR A 199 -4.17 -3.59 -7.88
CA TYR A 199 -3.49 -2.35 -7.53
C TYR A 199 -2.58 -1.89 -8.67
N LYS A 200 -1.81 -2.81 -9.27
CA LYS A 200 -0.98 -2.49 -10.43
C LYS A 200 -1.80 -2.01 -11.63
N LEU A 201 -2.99 -2.57 -11.86
CA LEU A 201 -3.91 -2.10 -12.90
C LEU A 201 -4.44 -0.70 -12.55
N MET A 202 -4.85 -0.47 -11.31
CA MET A 202 -5.30 0.85 -10.85
C MET A 202 -4.22 1.91 -11.03
N ASP A 203 -2.97 1.61 -10.70
CA ASP A 203 -1.82 2.46 -10.93
C ASP A 203 -1.71 2.86 -12.42
N VAL A 204 -1.79 1.89 -13.33
CA VAL A 204 -1.76 2.13 -14.79
C VAL A 204 -2.95 2.97 -15.26
N PHE A 205 -4.16 2.68 -14.77
CA PHE A 205 -5.37 3.43 -15.14
C PHE A 205 -5.31 4.89 -14.69
N ILE A 206 -4.88 5.12 -13.44
CA ILE A 206 -4.70 6.48 -12.91
C ILE A 206 -3.62 7.21 -13.69
N HIS A 207 -2.50 6.56 -13.98
CA HIS A 207 -1.42 7.15 -14.75
C HIS A 207 -1.87 7.56 -16.16
N LYS A 208 -2.58 6.67 -16.86
CA LYS A 208 -3.11 6.96 -18.21
C LYS A 208 -4.10 8.12 -18.22
N LYS A 209 -4.98 8.21 -17.21
CA LYS A 209 -5.98 9.29 -17.14
C LYS A 209 -5.38 10.66 -16.79
N LEU A 210 -4.26 10.68 -16.08
CA LEU A 210 -3.59 11.91 -15.67
C LEU A 210 -2.55 12.45 -16.68
N THR A 211 -2.21 11.66 -17.70
CA THR A 211 -1.24 12.03 -18.74
C THR A 211 -1.91 12.41 -20.07
N ILE A 212 -3.24 12.30 -20.16
CA ILE A 212 -4.09 12.82 -21.26
C ILE A 212 -4.63 14.17 -20.82
#